data_AF-A0ABD5XTT2-F1
#
_entry.id   AF-A0ABD5XTT2-F1
#
_cell.length_a   1.000
_cell.length_b   1.000
_cell.length_c   1.000
_cell.angle_alpha   90.00
_cell.angle_beta   90.00
_cell.angle_gamma   90.00
#
_symmetry.space_group_name_H-M   'P 1'
#
loop_
_entity.id
_entity.type
_entity.pdbx_description
1 polymer ?
#
loop_
_entity_poly.entity_id
_entity_poly.type
_entity_poly.pdbx_seq_one_letter_code
_entity_poly.pdbx_strand_id
1 'polypeptide(L)' 'MTDDHSVSADQAARLQEAIDTIAQVFDHPSSLSVRYTTADGIKRTTFELNATDESFEVTYDGGDETAEPQLSRLD' A
#
# COMPACT_ATOMS: atom_id res chain seq x y z
N MET A 1 19.53 -12.96 15.98
CA MET A 1 19.66 -11.54 16.33
C MET A 1 18.49 -10.86 15.67
N THR A 2 17.50 -10.46 16.47
CA THR A 2 16.36 -9.70 15.95
C THR A 2 16.83 -8.26 15.92
N ASP A 3 17.12 -7.72 14.75
CA ASP A 3 17.38 -6.30 14.59
C ASP A 3 16.15 -5.54 15.12
N ASP A 4 16.32 -4.87 16.25
CA ASP A 4 15.30 -4.00 16.83
C ASP A 4 15.24 -2.76 15.93
N HIS A 5 14.37 -2.81 14.92
CA HIS A 5 14.13 -1.68 14.03
C HIS A 5 13.43 -0.58 14.83
N SER A 6 14.22 0.26 15.51
CA SER A 6 13.70 1.44 16.20
C SER A 6 13.22 2.45 15.16
N VAL A 7 11.92 2.45 14.87
CA VAL A 7 11.26 3.46 14.03
C VAL A 7 11.17 4.77 14.81
N SER A 8 11.60 5.89 14.22
CA SER A 8 11.45 7.19 14.89
C SER A 8 9.98 7.60 14.99
N ALA A 9 9.64 8.46 15.95
CA ALA A 9 8.27 8.98 16.09
C ALA A 9 7.78 9.65 14.80
N ASP A 10 8.66 10.40 14.12
CA ASP A 10 8.35 11.05 12.85
C ASP A 10 8.04 10.05 11.72
N GLN A 11 8.78 8.93 11.67
CA GLN A 11 8.53 7.85 10.71
C GLN A 11 7.20 7.16 11.00
N ALA A 12 6.88 6.90 12.27
CA ALA A 12 5.61 6.31 12.67
C ALA A 12 4.42 7.21 12.32
N ALA A 13 4.54 8.53 12.54
CA ALA A 13 3.50 9.50 12.18
C ALA A 13 3.21 9.50 10.67
N ARG A 14 4.24 9.54 9.83
CA ARG A 14 4.09 9.49 8.37
C ARG A 14 3.45 8.18 7.89
N LEU A 15 3.80 7.06 8.52
CA LEU A 15 3.16 5.78 8.21
C LEU A 15 1.68 5.79 8.59
N GLN A 16 1.31 6.36 9.75
CA GLN A 16 -0.08 6.47 10.15
C GLN A 16 -0.88 7.36 9.18
N GLU A 17 -0.34 8.50 8.77
CA GLU A 17 -0.98 9.38 7.77
C GLU A 17 -1.21 8.65 6.43
N ALA A 18 -0.24 7.84 5.98
CA ALA A 18 -0.40 7.03 4.79
C ALA A 18 -1.50 5.97 4.95
N ILE A 19 -1.55 5.29 6.10
CA ILE A 19 -2.59 4.31 6.42
C ILE A 19 -3.98 4.96 6.46
N ASP A 20 -4.11 6.11 7.10
CA ASP A 20 -5.38 6.85 7.19
C ASP A 20 -5.86 7.27 5.80
N THR A 21 -4.94 7.70 4.94
CA THR A 21 -5.24 8.04 3.54
C THR A 21 -5.73 6.82 2.76
N ILE A 22 -5.07 5.66 2.89
CA ILE A 22 -5.50 4.40 2.26
C ILE A 22 -6.89 4.01 2.76
N ALA A 23 -7.11 4.04 4.08
CA ALA A 23 -8.40 3.70 4.67
C ALA A 23 -9.51 4.62 4.16
N GLN A 24 -9.24 5.91 4.02
CA GLN A 24 -10.21 6.88 3.48
C GLN A 24 -10.58 6.58 2.02
N VAL A 25 -9.61 6.18 1.18
CA VAL A 25 -9.87 5.84 -0.23
C VAL A 25 -10.85 4.66 -0.36
N PHE A 26 -10.84 3.74 0.60
CA PHE A 26 -11.70 2.55 0.63
C PHE A 26 -12.86 2.66 1.64
N ASP A 27 -13.33 3.88 1.94
CA ASP A 27 -14.47 4.16 2.82
C ASP A 27 -14.35 3.59 4.25
N HIS A 28 -13.14 3.63 4.82
CA HIS A 28 -12.81 3.17 6.17
C HIS A 28 -13.18 1.71 6.42
N PRO A 29 -12.51 0.75 5.75
CA PRO A 29 -12.79 -0.67 5.96
C PRO A 29 -12.45 -1.07 7.40
N SER A 30 -13.20 -2.02 7.95
CA SER A 30 -12.95 -2.53 9.31
C SER A 30 -11.63 -3.30 9.43
N SER A 31 -11.10 -3.80 8.31
CA SER A 31 -9.77 -4.38 8.21
C SER A 31 -9.28 -4.30 6.77
N LEU A 32 -7.96 -4.11 6.61
CA LEU A 32 -7.30 -4.07 5.30
C LEU A 32 -5.93 -4.75 5.41
N SER A 33 -5.52 -5.45 4.36
CA SER A 33 -4.19 -6.03 4.24
C SER A 33 -3.45 -5.33 3.11
N VAL A 34 -2.22 -4.87 3.36
CA VAL A 34 -1.36 -4.24 2.35
C VAL A 34 -0.23 -5.19 2.02
N ARG A 35 -0.05 -5.50 0.73
CA ARG A 35 1.09 -6.27 0.24
C ARG A 35 1.87 -5.43 -0.75
N TYR A 36 3.13 -5.16 -0.43
CA TYR A 36 4.05 -4.46 -1.32
C TYR A 36 5.01 -5.46 -1.96
N THR A 37 5.14 -5.41 -3.28
CA THR A 37 6.11 -6.21 -4.04
C THR A 37 6.83 -5.35 -5.08
N THR A 38 8.09 -5.68 -5.33
CA THR A 38 8.90 -5.03 -6.37
C THR A 38 9.56 -6.11 -7.22
N ALA A 39 9.26 -6.11 -8.51
CA ALA A 39 9.85 -7.03 -9.48
C ALA A 39 10.12 -6.28 -10.78
N ASP A 40 11.32 -6.46 -11.35
CA ASP A 40 11.71 -5.87 -12.63
C ASP A 40 11.51 -4.34 -12.73
N GLY A 41 11.73 -3.62 -11.64
CA GLY A 41 11.55 -2.15 -11.57
C GLY A 41 10.09 -1.69 -11.38
N ILE A 42 9.13 -2.62 -11.49
CA ILE A 42 7.71 -2.34 -11.26
C ILE A 42 7.40 -2.49 -9.77
N LYS A 43 6.77 -1.47 -9.21
CA LYS A 43 6.24 -1.46 -7.85
C LYS A 43 4.77 -1.84 -7.92
N ARG A 44 4.37 -2.89 -7.19
CA ARG A 44 2.97 -3.29 -7.04
C ARG A 44 2.57 -3.26 -5.59
N THR A 45 1.47 -2.59 -5.29
CA THR A 45 0.85 -2.57 -3.96
C THR A 45 -0.55 -3.14 -4.08
N THR A 46 -0.81 -4.27 -3.44
CA THR A 46 -2.12 -4.89 -3.37
C THR A 46 -2.79 -4.54 -2.04
N PHE A 47 -4.05 -4.14 -2.11
CA PHE A 47 -4.93 -3.87 -0.97
C PHE A 47 -6.03 -4.91 -0.95
N GLU A 48 -6.11 -5.72 0.11
CA GLU A 48 -7.18 -6.71 0.31
C GLU A 48 -8.12 -6.18 1.41
N LEU A 49 -9.38 -5.93 1.06
CA LEU A 49 -10.43 -5.49 1.99
C LEU A 49 -11.10 -6.73 2.60
N ASN A 50 -10.56 -7.22 3.72
CA ASN A 50 -10.95 -8.55 4.23
C ASN A 50 -12.45 -8.67 4.63
N ALA A 51 -13.14 -7.55 4.84
CA ALA A 51 -14.57 -7.54 5.16
C ALA A 51 -15.47 -7.81 3.93
N THR A 52 -15.02 -7.41 2.73
CA THR A 52 -15.79 -7.53 1.48
C THR A 52 -15.20 -8.58 0.52
N ASP A 53 -14.05 -9.15 0.85
CA ASP A 53 -13.27 -10.04 -0.03
C ASP A 53 -12.88 -9.35 -1.35
N GLU A 54 -12.84 -8.01 -1.36
CA GLU A 54 -12.45 -7.22 -2.52
C GLU A 54 -10.95 -6.96 -2.50
N SER A 55 -10.32 -7.06 -3.66
CA SER A 55 -8.89 -6.80 -3.82
C SER A 55 -8.65 -5.71 -4.86
N PHE A 56 -7.67 -4.86 -4.60
CA PHE A 56 -7.27 -3.76 -5.48
C PHE A 56 -5.75 -3.77 -5.66
N GLU A 57 -5.27 -3.41 -6.83
CA GLU A 57 -3.84 -3.28 -7.12
C GLU A 57 -3.51 -1.87 -7.59
N VAL A 58 -2.51 -1.28 -6.96
CA VAL A 58 -1.82 -0.11 -7.48
C VAL A 58 -0.50 -0.55 -8.11
N THR A 59 -0.38 -0.34 -9.42
CA THR A 59 0.87 -0.56 -10.14
C THR A 59 1.52 0.76 -10.50
N TYR A 60 2.83 0.86 -10.27
CA TYR A 60 3.65 2.00 -10.66
C TYR A 60 4.95 1.51 -11.30
N ASP A 61 5.21 1.93 -12.52
CA ASP A 61 6.48 1.66 -13.20
C ASP A 61 7.52 2.65 -12.67
N GLY A 62 8.42 2.18 -11.81
CA GLY A 62 9.50 3.01 -11.25
C GLY A 62 10.66 3.24 -12.22
N GLY A 63 10.64 2.61 -13.40
CA GLY A 63 11.60 2.83 -14.48
C GLY A 63 11.24 3.99 -15.41
N ASP A 64 10.00 4.48 -15.34
CA ASP A 64 9.51 5.62 -16.11
C ASP A 64 9.07 6.75 -15.17
N GLU A 65 9.85 7.83 -15.12
CA GLU A 65 9.56 9.00 -14.28
C GLU A 65 8.28 9.75 -14.69
N THR A 66 7.71 9.43 -15.86
CA THR A 66 6.45 9.99 -16.36
C THR A 66 5.25 9.07 -16.13
N ALA A 67 5.46 7.83 -15.67
CA ALA A 67 4.38 6.90 -15.43
C ALA A 67 3.47 7.39 -14.31
N GLU A 68 2.16 7.38 -14.54
CA GLU A 68 1.16 7.61 -13.51
C GLU A 68 0.78 6.28 -12.85
N PRO A 69 0.56 6.24 -11.52
CA PRO A 69 0.12 5.05 -10.83
C PRO A 69 -1.29 4.65 -11.31
N GLN A 70 -1.48 3.36 -11.56
CA GLN A 70 -2.76 2.82 -12.01
C GLN A 70 -3.40 1.99 -10.91
N LEU A 71 -4.66 2.29 -10.57
CA LEU A 71 -5.48 1.53 -9.64
C LEU A 71 -6.46 0.64 -10.41
N SER A 72 -6.41 -0.67 -10.17
CA SER A 72 -7.33 -1.65 -10.71
C SER A 72 -7.97 -2.48 -9.60
N ARG A 73 -9.20 -2.95 -9.84
CA ARG A 73 -9.82 -4.00 -9.01
C ARG A 73 -9.35 -5.36 -9.52
N LEU A 74 -9.04 -6.26 -8.60
CA LEU A 74 -8.73 -7.67 -8.89
C LEU A 74 -10.00 -8.49 -8.64
N ASP A 75 -10.33 -9.37 -9.59
CA ASP A 75 -11.45 -10.31 -9.51
C ASP A 75 -11.10 -11.58 -8.71
#